data_AF-A0A7J6KVN4-F1
#
_entry.id   AF-A0A7J6KVN4-F1
#
_cell.length_a   1.000
_cell.length_b   1.000
_cell.length_c   1.000
_cell.angle_alpha   90.00
_cell.angle_beta   90.00
_cell.angle_gamma   90.00
#
_symmetry.space_group_name_H-M   'P 1'
#
loop_
_entity.id
_entity.type
_entity.pdbx_description
1 polymer ?
#
loop_
_entity_poly.entity_id
_entity_poly.type
_entity_poly.pdbx_seq_one_letter_code
_entity_poly.pdbx_strand_id
1 'polypeptide(L)'
;MYVQLGEEIHKARWRVMNFGSNFAPGGLAQSLQNAVVLIDYDDGYMTLEEAAAVDPLMPQLFDQYNRFKENLDPASSPQHHSDTSADSKYNDPLSSHVGIYVDDTHARGDSVEEALYYANKLDEGLDHHGFPSNAIKRILSWCHDDTTYLGYGYSNDCFSVIFEPPSEIMLKPCLTRRDCFKVAMTLYDPLGLVVEYAASLRVLLRTVCSSTSDWDSMVPMTISDKLKAAAIEIAKEVPLVSLTPRYVDISQIFCFCDASGDSQAVTMYDSNFNRIFAMSHLWTSPQARWSIPKKECISLCDSVQLVTEYVLKLARLSKSELPKKVVFFSDSEVSIYRLRRSTLGLKLKLITPLEVRRLKSASQELSHLAKTVETVEVCHVPGSVNPADVATRCNQGPLPKIPTPEQVHSAIDAAAESGSSFTPSSAPPVRPYDFVDSKDVKLCTPIDVDVRYAAPAPQD
;
A
#
# COMPACT_ATOMS: atom_id res chain seq x y z
N MET A 1 16.41 -10.85 0.14
CA MET A 1 17.35 -10.73 -0.99
C MET A 1 18.76 -10.86 -0.42
N TYR A 2 19.67 -11.53 -1.13
CA TYR A 2 21.09 -11.55 -0.76
C TYR A 2 21.80 -10.51 -1.62
N VAL A 3 22.51 -9.57 -0.99
CA VAL A 3 23.25 -8.51 -1.68
C VAL A 3 24.73 -8.80 -1.45
N GLN A 4 25.48 -8.92 -2.53
CA GLN A 4 26.92 -9.12 -2.49
C GLN A 4 27.62 -7.76 -2.53
N LEU A 5 28.40 -7.45 -1.50
CA LEU A 5 29.24 -6.26 -1.40
C LEU A 5 30.70 -6.73 -1.29
N GLY A 6 31.42 -6.70 -2.40
CA GLY A 6 32.75 -7.32 -2.48
C GLY A 6 32.67 -8.85 -2.39
N GLU A 7 33.44 -9.45 -1.47
CA GLU A 7 33.42 -10.91 -1.22
C GLU A 7 32.37 -11.33 -0.18
N GLU A 8 31.70 -10.38 0.48
CA GLU A 8 30.72 -10.67 1.53
C GLU A 8 29.29 -10.73 0.99
N ILE A 9 28.53 -11.72 1.48
CA ILE A 9 27.11 -11.92 1.14
C ILE A 9 26.26 -11.49 2.33
N HIS A 10 25.55 -10.36 2.18
CA HIS A 10 24.65 -9.85 3.21
C HIS A 10 23.20 -10.26 2.92
N LYS A 11 22.50 -10.75 3.94
CA LYS A 11 21.07 -11.03 3.88
C LYS A 11 20.27 -9.75 4.12
N ALA A 12 19.94 -9.03 3.05
CA ALA A 12 19.06 -7.87 3.12
C ALA A 12 17.58 -8.31 3.20
N ARG A 13 16.95 -8.00 4.34
CA ARG A 13 15.48 -8.05 4.46
C ARG A 13 14.95 -6.68 4.08
N TRP A 14 14.54 -6.51 2.83
CA TRP A 14 13.78 -5.33 2.44
C TRP A 14 12.47 -5.31 3.24
N ARG A 15 12.35 -4.41 4.21
CA ARG A 15 11.04 -3.96 4.73
C ARG A 15 10.70 -2.68 4.00
N VAL A 16 9.99 -2.85 2.90
CA VAL A 16 9.57 -1.76 2.03
C VAL A 16 8.55 -0.87 2.76
N MET A 17 8.52 0.39 2.40
CA MET A 17 7.44 1.32 2.70
C MET A 17 6.75 1.55 1.35
N ASN A 18 5.47 1.21 1.21
CA ASN A 18 4.72 1.68 0.05
C ASN A 18 4.32 3.14 0.29
N PHE A 19 5.27 4.06 0.15
CA PHE A 19 4.98 5.43 -0.23
C PHE A 19 5.50 5.57 -1.65
N GLY A 20 4.59 5.58 -2.62
CA GLY A 20 4.92 5.55 -4.03
C GLY A 20 3.74 6.12 -4.80
N SER A 21 4.00 6.74 -5.96
CA SER A 21 2.94 7.39 -6.72
C SER A 21 1.82 6.38 -6.99
N ASN A 22 0.58 6.79 -6.79
CA ASN A 22 -0.56 5.92 -7.06
C ASN A 22 -0.57 5.40 -8.52
N PHE A 23 0.14 6.06 -9.45
CA PHE A 23 0.19 5.70 -10.88
C PHE A 23 1.35 4.81 -11.31
N ALA A 24 2.46 4.80 -10.57
CA ALA A 24 3.54 3.88 -10.80
C ALA A 24 3.69 3.06 -9.52
N PRO A 25 3.42 1.74 -9.51
CA PRO A 25 4.05 0.93 -8.49
C PRO A 25 5.53 1.27 -8.59
N GLY A 26 6.11 1.88 -7.55
CA GLY A 26 7.55 2.10 -7.55
C GLY A 26 8.21 0.77 -7.92
N GLY A 27 9.39 0.76 -8.54
CA GLY A 27 10.08 -0.50 -8.85
C GLY A 27 10.14 -1.47 -7.65
N LEU A 28 9.97 -0.92 -6.45
CA LEU A 28 9.75 -1.56 -5.16
C LEU A 28 8.40 -2.32 -4.96
N ALA A 29 7.26 -1.76 -5.37
CA ALA A 29 5.96 -2.45 -5.33
C ALA A 29 5.90 -3.58 -6.37
N GLN A 30 6.50 -3.35 -7.55
CA GLN A 30 6.77 -4.40 -8.53
C GLN A 30 7.69 -5.49 -7.95
N SER A 31 8.76 -5.11 -7.23
CA SER A 31 9.65 -6.05 -6.55
C SER A 31 8.96 -6.88 -5.46
N LEU A 32 7.98 -6.31 -4.75
CA LEU A 32 7.17 -7.00 -3.74
C LEU A 32 6.19 -7.99 -4.38
N GLN A 33 5.51 -7.57 -5.45
CA GLN A 33 4.67 -8.45 -6.25
C GLN A 33 5.51 -9.61 -6.79
N ASN A 34 6.71 -9.33 -7.31
CA ASN A 34 7.63 -10.33 -7.82
C ASN A 34 8.16 -11.26 -6.72
N ALA A 35 8.42 -10.75 -5.51
CA ALA A 35 8.80 -11.58 -4.37
C ALA A 35 7.67 -12.53 -3.94
N VAL A 36 6.41 -12.07 -3.94
CA VAL A 36 5.25 -12.92 -3.64
C VAL A 36 5.07 -14.00 -4.71
N VAL A 37 5.20 -13.62 -5.98
CA VAL A 37 5.10 -14.56 -7.11
C VAL A 37 6.24 -15.58 -7.09
N LEU A 38 7.48 -15.17 -6.76
CA LEU A 38 8.62 -16.07 -6.60
C LEU A 38 8.37 -17.10 -5.49
N ILE A 39 7.86 -16.66 -4.33
CA ILE A 39 7.51 -17.55 -3.21
C ILE A 39 6.40 -18.54 -3.62
N ASP A 40 5.37 -18.06 -4.33
CA ASP A 40 4.27 -18.90 -4.78
C ASP A 40 4.69 -19.96 -5.80
N TYR A 41 5.64 -19.64 -6.66
CA TYR A 41 6.27 -20.61 -7.55
C TYR A 41 7.13 -21.63 -6.80
N ASP A 42 7.96 -21.18 -5.86
CA ASP A 42 8.88 -22.05 -5.12
C ASP A 42 8.15 -23.06 -4.22
N ASP A 43 6.99 -22.66 -3.72
CA ASP A 43 6.07 -23.50 -2.96
C ASP A 43 5.18 -24.39 -3.86
N GLY A 44 5.29 -24.29 -5.19
CA GLY A 44 4.55 -25.10 -6.16
C GLY A 44 3.10 -24.70 -6.38
N TYR A 45 2.68 -23.52 -5.91
CA TYR A 45 1.31 -23.01 -6.04
C TYR A 45 1.05 -22.22 -7.33
N MET A 46 2.11 -21.83 -8.02
CA MET A 46 2.04 -21.11 -9.28
C MET A 46 3.02 -21.74 -10.27
N THR A 47 2.53 -22.07 -11.46
CA THR A 47 3.41 -22.50 -12.56
C THR A 47 4.24 -21.33 -13.07
N LEU A 48 5.36 -21.62 -13.73
CA LEU A 48 6.18 -20.58 -14.38
C LEU A 48 5.35 -19.75 -15.38
N GLU A 49 4.42 -20.40 -16.07
CA GLU A 49 3.56 -19.79 -17.07
C GLU A 49 2.53 -18.85 -16.44
N GLU A 50 1.92 -19.25 -15.31
CA GLU A 50 1.03 -18.39 -14.53
C GLU A 50 1.78 -17.21 -13.92
N ALA A 51 2.99 -17.42 -13.43
CA ALA A 51 3.83 -16.36 -12.87
C ALA A 51 4.29 -15.35 -13.95
N ALA A 52 4.63 -15.83 -15.15
CA ALA A 52 4.94 -14.98 -16.31
C ALA A 52 3.74 -14.16 -16.78
N ALA A 53 2.52 -14.67 -16.57
CA ALA A 53 1.29 -13.94 -16.85
C ALA A 53 0.98 -12.86 -15.78
N VAL A 54 1.58 -12.93 -14.59
CA VAL A 54 1.45 -11.89 -13.54
C VAL A 54 2.38 -10.72 -13.81
N ASP A 55 3.65 -10.98 -14.17
CA ASP A 55 4.62 -9.95 -14.58
C ASP A 55 5.59 -10.52 -15.65
N PRO A 56 5.71 -9.87 -16.83
CA PRO A 56 6.63 -10.29 -17.90
C PRO A 56 8.11 -10.38 -17.50
N LEU A 57 8.52 -9.74 -16.39
CA LEU A 57 9.89 -9.82 -15.85
C LEU A 57 10.14 -11.11 -15.04
N MET A 58 9.09 -11.83 -14.66
CA MET A 58 9.19 -13.03 -13.81
C MET A 58 10.05 -14.14 -14.40
N PRO A 59 9.99 -14.48 -15.71
CA PRO A 59 10.87 -15.51 -16.28
C PRO A 59 12.36 -15.21 -16.09
N GLN A 60 12.76 -13.94 -16.22
CA GLN A 60 14.15 -13.52 -15.99
C GLN A 60 14.53 -13.60 -14.51
N LEU A 61 13.62 -13.21 -13.62
CA LEU A 61 13.81 -13.32 -12.17
C LEU A 61 13.89 -14.77 -11.70
N PHE A 62 13.12 -15.69 -12.28
CA PHE A 62 13.20 -17.12 -11.98
C PHE A 62 14.54 -17.75 -12.39
N ASP A 63 15.04 -17.41 -13.57
CA ASP A 63 16.35 -17.88 -14.03
C ASP A 63 17.46 -17.41 -13.06
N GLN A 64 17.42 -16.14 -12.64
CA GLN A 64 18.34 -15.62 -11.63
C GLN A 64 18.16 -16.31 -10.26
N TYR A 65 16.91 -16.48 -9.82
CA TYR A 65 16.58 -17.09 -8.53
C TYR A 65 17.02 -18.56 -8.42
N ASN A 66 16.75 -19.36 -9.46
CA ASN A 66 17.12 -20.77 -9.50
C ASN A 66 18.65 -20.95 -9.53
N ARG A 67 19.36 -20.13 -10.32
CA ARG A 67 20.85 -20.11 -10.31
C ARG A 67 21.42 -19.77 -8.94
N PHE A 68 20.77 -18.88 -8.18
CA PHE A 68 21.18 -18.56 -6.81
C PHE A 68 20.91 -19.71 -5.83
N LYS A 69 19.78 -20.41 -5.99
CA LYS A 69 19.38 -21.55 -5.14
C LYS A 69 20.31 -22.75 -5.31
N GLU A 70 20.77 -23.00 -6.52
CA GLU A 70 21.71 -24.08 -6.85
C GLU A 70 23.13 -23.85 -6.28
N ASN A 71 23.50 -22.60 -5.97
CA ASN A 71 24.84 -22.22 -5.51
C ASN A 71 24.94 -21.93 -4.00
N LEU A 72 23.88 -22.19 -3.21
CA LEU A 72 23.89 -21.96 -1.76
C LEU A 72 24.37 -23.21 -1.01
N ASP A 73 25.48 -23.10 -0.29
CA ASP A 73 25.92 -24.09 0.69
C ASP A 73 24.99 -24.03 1.93
N PRO A 74 24.24 -25.10 2.27
CA PRO A 74 23.32 -25.09 3.40
C PRO A 74 24.01 -24.88 4.76
N ALA A 75 25.33 -25.11 4.85
CA ALA A 75 26.11 -24.91 6.08
C ALA A 75 26.58 -23.46 6.29
N SER A 76 26.57 -22.61 5.26
CA SER A 76 27.09 -21.24 5.33
C SER A 76 26.02 -20.21 5.73
N SER A 77 25.04 -20.61 6.55
CA SER A 77 24.03 -19.68 7.07
C SER A 77 24.71 -18.58 7.88
N PRO A 78 24.77 -17.32 7.38
CA PRO A 78 25.44 -16.25 8.11
C PRO A 78 24.62 -15.97 9.37
N GLN A 79 25.29 -15.94 10.52
CA GLN A 79 24.67 -15.49 11.76
C GLN A 79 24.13 -14.07 11.56
N HIS A 80 22.89 -13.87 12.02
CA HIS A 80 22.24 -12.57 12.03
C HIS A 80 23.05 -11.57 12.86
N HIS A 81 23.84 -10.72 12.21
CA HIS A 81 24.04 -9.38 12.72
C HIS A 81 22.80 -8.59 12.34
N SER A 82 21.78 -8.64 13.20
CA SER A 82 20.85 -7.54 13.23
C SER A 82 21.66 -6.28 13.51
N ASP A 83 21.31 -5.16 12.87
CA ASP A 83 21.58 -3.80 13.39
C ASP A 83 20.84 -3.56 14.72
N THR A 84 20.83 -4.56 15.60
CA THR A 84 20.86 -4.38 17.03
C THR A 84 22.32 -4.21 17.42
N SER A 85 23.01 -3.20 16.89
CA SER A 85 23.89 -2.48 17.80
C SER A 85 22.96 -1.75 18.77
N ALA A 86 22.51 -2.51 19.77
CA ALA A 86 22.12 -1.99 21.07
C ALA A 86 23.36 -1.43 21.81
N ASP A 87 24.37 -0.96 21.09
CA ASP A 87 25.35 -0.02 21.58
C ASP A 87 24.67 1.34 21.66
N SER A 88 23.95 1.48 22.78
CA SER A 88 23.40 2.69 23.37
C SER A 88 24.44 3.79 23.66
N LYS A 89 25.56 3.81 22.94
CA LYS A 89 26.67 4.75 23.14
C LYS A 89 26.70 5.94 22.19
N TYR A 90 25.92 5.89 21.11
CA TYR A 90 25.71 7.05 20.23
C TYR A 90 24.21 7.27 20.07
N ASN A 91 23.58 7.85 21.10
CA ASN A 91 22.42 8.70 20.90
C ASN A 91 22.91 9.89 20.06
N ASP A 92 23.02 9.72 18.74
CA ASP A 92 23.22 10.86 17.86
C ASP A 92 21.89 11.61 17.83
N PRO A 93 21.79 12.79 18.46
CA PRO A 93 20.53 13.51 18.53
C PRO A 93 20.05 13.97 17.15
N LEU A 94 20.88 13.92 16.10
CA LEU A 94 20.46 14.27 14.75
C LEU A 94 19.49 13.26 14.13
N SER A 95 19.63 11.95 14.40
CA SER A 95 18.87 10.92 13.66
C SER A 95 17.36 10.95 13.92
N SER A 96 16.93 11.47 15.07
CA SER A 96 15.51 11.65 15.39
C SER A 96 14.96 13.00 14.93
N HIS A 97 15.82 13.97 14.62
CA HIS A 97 15.45 15.35 14.28
C HIS A 97 15.75 15.73 12.84
N VAL A 98 16.39 14.85 12.07
CA VAL A 98 16.73 15.09 10.67
C VAL A 98 16.20 13.96 9.80
N GLY A 99 15.59 14.33 8.68
CA GLY A 99 15.31 13.39 7.60
C GLY A 99 15.94 13.86 6.30
N ILE A 100 16.40 12.89 5.51
CA ILE A 100 17.07 13.12 4.23
C ILE A 100 16.30 12.32 3.18
N TYR A 101 15.93 12.98 2.09
CA TYR A 101 15.29 12.39 0.93
C TYR A 101 16.00 12.89 -0.34
N VAL A 102 16.89 12.05 -0.88
CA VAL A 102 17.72 12.39 -2.04
C VAL A 102 18.54 13.65 -1.76
N ASP A 103 18.23 14.77 -2.42
CA ASP A 103 18.88 16.08 -2.27
C ASP A 103 18.15 17.01 -1.30
N ASP A 104 16.95 16.64 -0.85
CA ASP A 104 16.18 17.37 0.14
C ASP A 104 16.53 16.89 1.55
N THR A 105 16.70 17.85 2.47
CA THR A 105 16.90 17.58 3.89
C THR A 105 15.94 18.41 4.72
N HIS A 106 15.41 17.85 5.80
CA HIS A 106 14.61 18.58 6.77
C HIS A 106 15.12 18.36 8.18
N ALA A 107 15.06 19.41 8.99
CA ALA A 107 15.27 19.35 10.42
C ALA A 107 13.96 19.71 11.14
N ARG A 108 13.68 19.05 12.27
CA ARG A 108 12.45 19.20 13.04
C ARG A 108 12.74 19.33 14.53
N GLY A 109 11.85 20.00 15.24
CA GLY A 109 11.87 20.16 16.69
C GLY A 109 10.49 20.54 17.20
N ASP A 110 10.28 20.40 18.52
CA ASP A 110 9.04 20.75 19.20
C ASP A 110 8.94 22.28 19.45
N SER A 111 10.05 23.00 19.26
CA SER A 111 10.10 24.47 19.23
C SER A 111 10.90 24.99 18.04
N VAL A 112 10.72 26.28 17.73
CA VAL A 112 11.48 26.98 16.68
C VAL A 112 12.98 26.93 16.99
N GLU A 113 13.36 27.13 18.25
CA GLU A 113 14.75 27.10 18.71
C GLU A 113 15.37 25.73 18.52
N GLU A 114 14.63 24.66 18.84
CA GLU A 114 15.09 23.29 18.66
C GLU A 114 15.25 22.94 17.18
N ALA A 115 14.25 23.28 16.34
CA ALA A 115 14.32 23.05 14.90
C ALA A 115 15.52 23.78 14.26
N LEU A 116 15.77 25.04 14.65
CA LEU A 116 16.92 25.81 14.19
C LEU A 116 18.26 25.23 14.67
N TYR A 117 18.33 24.75 15.92
CA TYR A 117 19.52 24.10 16.45
C TYR A 117 19.93 22.89 15.59
N TYR A 118 18.98 22.00 15.28
CA TYR A 118 19.25 20.83 14.45
C TYR A 118 19.51 21.18 12.99
N ALA A 119 18.83 22.18 12.44
CA ALA A 119 19.09 22.67 11.07
C ALA A 119 20.53 23.19 10.93
N ASN A 120 21.02 23.96 11.91
CA ASN A 120 22.39 24.47 11.90
C ASN A 120 23.42 23.35 12.08
N LYS A 121 23.14 22.36 12.95
CA LYS A 121 24.01 21.18 13.12
C LYS A 121 24.10 20.34 11.85
N LEU A 122 22.97 20.18 11.15
CA LEU A 122 22.92 19.51 9.86
C LEU A 122 23.75 20.26 8.81
N ASP A 123 23.56 21.57 8.69
CA ASP A 123 24.34 22.42 7.77
C ASP A 123 25.85 22.31 8.03
N GLU A 124 26.28 22.44 9.29
CA GLU A 124 27.68 22.27 9.70
C GLU A 124 28.23 20.92 9.25
N GLY A 125 27.44 19.85 9.45
CA GLY A 125 27.80 18.50 9.03
C GLY A 125 27.90 18.36 7.51
N LEU A 126 26.94 18.89 6.77
CA LEU A 126 26.91 18.82 5.31
C LEU A 126 28.06 19.64 4.69
N ASP A 127 28.31 20.85 5.18
CA ASP A 127 29.40 21.72 4.73
C ASP A 127 30.77 21.06 4.95
N HIS A 128 30.99 20.43 6.13
CA HIS A 128 32.21 19.70 6.41
C HIS A 128 32.47 18.53 5.43
N HIS A 129 31.41 17.94 4.88
CA HIS A 129 31.49 16.86 3.90
C HIS A 129 31.43 17.34 2.44
N GLY A 130 31.49 18.65 2.19
CA GLY A 130 31.51 19.23 0.84
C GLY A 130 30.13 19.34 0.18
N PHE A 131 29.05 19.31 0.97
CA PHE A 131 27.66 19.45 0.50
C PHE A 131 26.99 20.71 1.09
N PRO A 132 27.50 21.92 0.84
CA PRO A 132 26.95 23.13 1.46
C PRO A 132 25.46 23.30 1.13
N SER A 133 24.66 23.65 2.13
CA SER A 133 23.23 23.89 1.95
C SER A 133 22.97 25.21 1.20
N ASN A 134 21.87 25.26 0.44
CA ASN A 134 21.48 26.47 -0.27
C ASN A 134 20.59 27.33 0.62
N ALA A 135 21.18 28.32 1.28
CA ALA A 135 20.47 29.23 2.20
C ALA A 135 19.27 29.96 1.56
N ILE A 136 19.28 30.21 0.24
CA ILE A 136 18.17 30.87 -0.49
C ILE A 136 16.98 29.93 -0.63
N LYS A 137 17.22 28.62 -0.75
CA LYS A 137 16.18 27.59 -0.88
C LYS A 137 15.68 27.06 0.47
N ARG A 138 16.22 27.55 1.60
CA ARG A 138 15.79 27.12 2.92
C ARG A 138 14.37 27.60 3.18
N ILE A 139 13.52 26.66 3.54
CA ILE A 139 12.12 26.92 3.93
C ILE A 139 12.01 26.74 5.44
N LEU A 140 11.34 27.68 6.10
CA LEU A 140 10.99 27.58 7.52
C LEU A 140 9.49 27.36 7.62
N SER A 141 9.06 26.28 8.29
CA SER A 141 7.64 25.90 8.33
C SER A 141 6.75 26.93 9.03
N TRP A 142 7.31 27.74 9.93
CA TRP A 142 6.62 28.84 10.61
C TRP A 142 6.65 30.17 9.84
N CYS A 143 7.27 30.20 8.65
CA CYS A 143 7.14 31.31 7.71
C CYS A 143 6.00 30.97 6.75
N HIS A 144 4.95 31.79 6.74
CA HIS A 144 3.69 31.53 6.02
C HIS A 144 3.78 31.77 4.50
N ASP A 145 4.93 31.51 3.90
CA ASP A 145 5.12 31.68 2.47
C ASP A 145 4.64 30.45 1.71
N ASP A 146 3.83 30.66 0.67
CA ASP A 146 3.42 29.59 -0.24
C ASP A 146 4.65 29.02 -0.93
N THR A 147 4.84 27.70 -0.81
CA THR A 147 5.99 27.00 -1.38
C THR A 147 5.65 25.55 -1.71
N THR A 148 6.66 24.76 -2.06
CA THR A 148 6.51 23.32 -2.30
C THR A 148 7.49 22.54 -1.43
N TYR A 149 7.09 21.33 -1.04
CA TYR A 149 7.93 20.41 -0.30
C TYR A 149 7.70 18.98 -0.81
N LEU A 150 8.77 18.34 -1.29
CA LEU A 150 8.72 16.98 -1.87
C LEU A 150 7.63 16.79 -2.94
N GLY A 151 7.29 17.84 -3.69
CA GLY A 151 6.26 17.82 -4.74
C GLY A 151 4.83 18.14 -4.26
N TYR A 152 4.60 18.32 -2.97
CA TYR A 152 3.34 18.88 -2.43
C TYR A 152 3.42 20.40 -2.37
N GLY A 153 2.28 21.07 -2.55
CA GLY A 153 2.12 22.47 -2.16
C GLY A 153 2.15 22.58 -0.64
N TYR A 154 2.71 23.67 -0.14
CA TYR A 154 2.78 23.96 1.29
C TYR A 154 2.33 25.41 1.53
N SER A 155 1.28 25.56 2.32
CA SER A 155 0.71 26.87 2.69
C SER A 155 -0.09 26.74 3.98
N ASN A 156 -0.06 27.77 4.83
CA ASN A 156 -0.83 27.81 6.08
C ASN A 156 -0.67 26.56 6.97
N ASP A 157 0.55 26.02 7.05
CA ASP A 157 0.88 24.79 7.80
C ASP A 157 0.15 23.53 7.29
N CYS A 158 -0.32 23.55 6.04
CA CYS A 158 -0.96 22.43 5.37
C CYS A 158 -0.21 22.06 4.10
N PHE A 159 -0.19 20.75 3.82
CA PHE A 159 0.16 20.22 2.52
C PHE A 159 -1.06 20.18 1.60
N SER A 160 -0.84 20.39 0.32
CA SER A 160 -1.83 20.21 -0.74
C SER A 160 -1.23 19.43 -1.90
N VAL A 161 -2.04 18.60 -2.54
CA VAL A 161 -1.63 17.90 -3.76
C VAL A 161 -1.59 18.91 -4.90
N ILE A 162 -0.55 18.84 -5.73
CA ILE A 162 -0.46 19.63 -6.96
C ILE A 162 -0.83 18.73 -8.14
N PHE A 163 -1.73 19.22 -8.99
CA PHE A 163 -2.07 18.55 -10.24
C PHE A 163 -2.22 19.53 -11.38
N GLU A 164 -1.23 19.53 -12.27
CA GLU A 164 -1.16 20.44 -13.41
C GLU A 164 -1.06 19.65 -14.72
N PRO A 165 -2.20 19.29 -15.34
CA PRO A 165 -2.22 18.67 -16.66
C PRO A 165 -1.52 19.55 -17.71
N PRO A 166 -0.59 19.02 -18.54
CA PRO A 166 0.15 19.84 -19.50
C PRO A 166 -0.78 20.47 -20.55
N SER A 167 -0.89 21.81 -20.56
CA SER A 167 -1.87 22.52 -21.40
C SER A 167 -1.70 22.22 -22.89
N GLU A 168 -0.46 22.07 -23.35
CA GLU A 168 -0.13 21.69 -24.73
C GLU A 168 -0.73 20.33 -25.14
N ILE A 169 -0.79 19.36 -24.21
CA ILE A 169 -1.38 18.05 -24.43
C ILE A 169 -2.90 18.15 -24.39
N MET A 170 -3.43 18.92 -23.42
CA MET A 170 -4.86 19.10 -23.23
C MET A 170 -5.55 19.76 -24.43
N LEU A 171 -4.83 20.60 -25.18
CA LEU A 171 -5.31 21.28 -26.39
C LEU A 171 -5.27 20.41 -27.66
N LYS A 172 -4.59 19.27 -27.66
CA LYS A 172 -4.54 18.38 -28.83
C LYS A 172 -5.96 17.88 -29.15
N PRO A 173 -6.38 17.76 -30.43
CA PRO A 173 -7.70 17.23 -30.75
C PRO A 173 -7.85 15.77 -30.31
N CYS A 174 -6.81 14.95 -30.46
CA CYS A 174 -6.81 13.55 -30.06
C CYS A 174 -5.49 13.20 -29.35
N LEU A 175 -5.56 12.32 -28.35
CA LEU A 175 -4.41 11.92 -27.54
C LEU A 175 -3.84 10.58 -28.01
N THR A 176 -2.52 10.43 -27.90
CA THR A 176 -1.87 9.11 -27.95
C THR A 176 -1.95 8.43 -26.58
N ARG A 177 -1.69 7.11 -26.51
CA ARG A 177 -1.53 6.40 -25.23
C ARG A 177 -0.50 7.09 -24.33
N ARG A 178 0.64 7.49 -24.91
CA ARG A 178 1.71 8.22 -24.21
C ARG A 178 1.23 9.55 -23.64
N ASP A 179 0.44 10.31 -24.40
CA ASP A 179 -0.13 11.57 -23.93
C ASP A 179 -1.07 11.36 -22.73
N CYS A 180 -1.94 10.34 -22.78
CA CYS A 180 -2.82 10.01 -21.66
C CYS A 180 -2.04 9.70 -20.37
N PHE A 181 -0.97 8.91 -20.47
CA PHE A 181 -0.11 8.62 -19.32
C PHE A 181 0.61 9.89 -18.83
N LYS A 182 1.13 10.73 -19.72
CA LYS A 182 1.75 12.01 -19.33
C LYS A 182 0.79 12.88 -18.51
N VAL A 183 -0.47 13.00 -18.94
CA VAL A 183 -1.50 13.76 -18.21
C VAL A 183 -1.77 13.14 -16.83
N ALA A 184 -2.00 11.84 -16.74
CA ALA A 184 -2.33 11.20 -15.48
C ALA A 184 -1.15 11.23 -14.48
N MET A 185 0.08 11.09 -14.96
CA MET A 185 1.29 11.07 -14.14
C MET A 185 1.66 12.44 -13.55
N THR A 186 1.06 13.55 -14.01
CA THR A 186 1.27 14.85 -13.33
C THR A 186 0.53 14.93 -11.99
N LEU A 187 -0.38 13.99 -11.68
CA LEU A 187 -0.97 13.87 -10.35
C LEU A 187 0.03 13.18 -9.44
N TYR A 188 0.92 13.98 -8.85
CA TYR A 188 1.90 13.51 -7.90
C TYR A 188 1.31 13.47 -6.49
N ASP A 189 0.98 12.27 -6.02
CA ASP A 189 0.40 12.05 -4.70
C ASP A 189 0.90 10.73 -4.07
N PRO A 190 2.15 10.68 -3.57
CA PRO A 190 2.73 9.48 -2.95
C PRO A 190 2.11 9.08 -1.60
N LEU A 191 1.42 10.01 -0.91
CA LEU A 191 0.69 9.73 0.33
C LEU A 191 -0.77 9.31 0.07
N GLY A 192 -1.29 9.50 -1.15
CA GLY A 192 -2.68 9.19 -1.47
C GLY A 192 -3.68 10.12 -0.81
N LEU A 193 -3.34 11.38 -0.58
CA LEU A 193 -4.26 12.37 -0.01
C LEU A 193 -5.53 12.51 -0.87
N VAL A 194 -5.40 12.31 -2.20
CA VAL A 194 -6.50 12.33 -3.17
C VAL A 194 -6.58 11.02 -3.96
N VAL A 195 -6.37 9.89 -3.28
CA VAL A 195 -6.30 8.55 -3.88
C VAL A 195 -7.50 8.20 -4.78
N GLU A 196 -8.68 8.75 -4.48
CA GLU A 196 -9.91 8.57 -5.24
C GLU A 196 -9.74 9.07 -6.69
N TYR A 197 -9.14 10.26 -6.87
CA TYR A 197 -8.84 10.82 -8.19
C TYR A 197 -7.76 10.01 -8.91
N ALA A 198 -6.74 9.57 -8.17
CA ALA A 198 -5.70 8.73 -8.75
C ALA A 198 -6.25 7.36 -9.20
N ALA A 199 -7.19 6.79 -8.47
CA ALA A 199 -7.89 5.58 -8.85
C ALA A 199 -8.78 5.79 -10.09
N SER A 200 -9.56 6.88 -10.16
CA SER A 200 -10.34 7.23 -11.37
C SER A 200 -9.47 7.36 -12.62
N LEU A 201 -8.36 8.10 -12.53
CA LEU A 201 -7.43 8.25 -13.66
C LEU A 201 -6.80 6.91 -14.05
N ARG A 202 -6.44 6.06 -13.09
CA ARG A 202 -5.91 4.72 -13.40
C ARG A 202 -6.89 3.83 -14.13
N VAL A 203 -8.18 3.90 -13.81
CA VAL A 203 -9.14 3.11 -14.59
C VAL A 203 -9.26 3.65 -16.01
N LEU A 204 -9.28 4.97 -16.19
CA LEU A 204 -9.26 5.56 -17.53
C LEU A 204 -8.01 5.11 -18.31
N LEU A 205 -6.83 5.07 -17.66
CA LEU A 205 -5.62 4.52 -18.27
C LEU A 205 -5.74 3.03 -18.61
N ARG A 206 -6.43 2.22 -17.79
CA ARG A 206 -6.72 0.82 -18.13
C ARG A 206 -7.56 0.73 -19.40
N THR A 207 -8.58 1.58 -19.56
CA THR A 207 -9.38 1.64 -20.79
C THR A 207 -8.56 2.11 -22.00
N VAL A 208 -7.65 3.07 -21.81
CA VAL A 208 -6.67 3.48 -22.83
C VAL A 208 -5.80 2.30 -23.26
N CYS A 209 -5.21 1.57 -22.31
CA CYS A 209 -4.37 0.40 -22.59
C CYS A 209 -5.13 -0.70 -23.34
N SER A 210 -6.39 -0.97 -22.99
CA SER A 210 -7.20 -1.99 -23.68
C SER A 210 -7.63 -1.58 -25.09
N SER A 211 -7.56 -0.29 -25.44
CA SER A 211 -7.97 0.24 -26.76
C SER A 211 -6.79 0.57 -27.68
N THR A 212 -5.55 0.36 -27.25
CA THR A 212 -4.34 0.74 -27.99
C THR A 212 -3.29 -0.37 -27.94
N SER A 213 -2.52 -0.54 -29.02
CA SER A 213 -1.47 -1.56 -29.11
C SER A 213 -0.09 -1.06 -28.68
N ASP A 214 0.21 0.23 -28.86
CA ASP A 214 1.51 0.83 -28.56
C ASP A 214 1.38 2.25 -27.97
N TRP A 215 2.48 2.80 -27.45
CA TRP A 215 2.56 4.12 -26.82
C TRP A 215 2.15 5.26 -27.73
N ASP A 216 2.49 5.20 -29.01
CA ASP A 216 2.20 6.27 -29.97
C ASP A 216 0.90 6.02 -30.74
N SER A 217 0.13 4.99 -30.35
CA SER A 217 -1.21 4.72 -30.89
C SER A 217 -2.19 5.80 -30.45
N MET A 218 -3.02 6.25 -31.39
CA MET A 218 -4.12 7.20 -31.12
C MET A 218 -5.21 6.50 -30.30
N VAL A 219 -5.69 7.20 -29.27
CA VAL A 219 -6.77 6.74 -28.40
C VAL A 219 -8.11 7.14 -29.02
N PRO A 220 -9.16 6.30 -28.96
CA PRO A 220 -10.49 6.69 -29.40
C PRO A 220 -10.94 8.01 -28.76
N MET A 221 -11.53 8.90 -29.58
CA MET A 221 -11.90 10.27 -29.15
C MET A 221 -12.73 10.28 -27.86
N THR A 222 -13.67 9.34 -27.74
CA THR A 222 -14.54 9.19 -26.57
C THR A 222 -13.79 8.92 -25.26
N ILE A 223 -12.67 8.21 -25.31
CA ILE A 223 -11.82 7.92 -24.14
C ILE A 223 -10.91 9.12 -23.85
N SER A 224 -10.34 9.72 -24.91
CA SER A 224 -9.53 10.94 -24.82
C SER A 224 -10.31 12.08 -24.14
N ASP A 225 -11.55 12.33 -24.57
CA ASP A 225 -12.39 13.40 -24.03
C ASP A 225 -12.78 13.14 -22.57
N LYS A 226 -13.08 11.89 -22.21
CA LYS A 226 -13.35 11.50 -20.81
C LYS A 226 -12.14 11.76 -19.92
N LEU A 227 -10.94 11.39 -20.37
CA LEU A 227 -9.71 11.63 -19.61
C LEU A 227 -9.42 13.12 -19.46
N LYS A 228 -9.59 13.91 -20.52
CA LYS A 228 -9.40 15.36 -20.43
C LYS A 228 -10.40 16.01 -19.50
N ALA A 229 -11.68 15.64 -19.59
CA ALA A 229 -12.73 16.16 -18.72
C ALA A 229 -12.41 15.84 -17.25
N ALA A 230 -12.07 14.59 -16.95
CA ALA A 230 -11.65 14.18 -15.61
C ALA A 230 -10.43 14.97 -15.14
N ALA A 231 -9.38 15.11 -15.96
CA ALA A 231 -8.18 15.84 -15.59
C ALA A 231 -8.45 17.33 -15.30
N ILE A 232 -9.31 17.98 -16.10
CA ILE A 232 -9.70 19.39 -15.87
C ILE A 232 -10.49 19.54 -14.58
N GLU A 233 -11.42 18.62 -14.32
CA GLU A 233 -12.25 18.66 -13.11
C GLU A 233 -11.42 18.36 -11.86
N ILE A 234 -10.56 17.33 -11.89
CA ILE A 234 -9.62 17.02 -10.79
C ILE A 234 -8.70 18.22 -10.52
N ALA A 235 -8.14 18.86 -11.55
CA ALA A 235 -7.24 20.02 -11.37
C ALA A 235 -7.92 21.21 -10.70
N LYS A 236 -9.24 21.34 -10.81
CA LYS A 236 -10.02 22.37 -10.10
C LYS A 236 -10.33 21.99 -8.66
N GLU A 237 -10.64 20.73 -8.42
CA GLU A 237 -11.07 20.24 -7.10
C GLU A 237 -9.89 20.03 -6.15
N VAL A 238 -8.78 19.48 -6.63
CA VAL A 238 -7.62 19.08 -5.80
C VAL A 238 -7.14 20.17 -4.83
N PRO A 239 -6.96 21.45 -5.23
CA PRO A 239 -6.54 22.51 -4.31
C PRO A 239 -7.52 22.77 -3.16
N LEU A 240 -8.81 22.42 -3.34
CA LEU A 240 -9.88 22.66 -2.37
C LEU A 240 -10.02 21.53 -1.35
N VAL A 241 -9.70 20.29 -1.76
CA VAL A 241 -10.01 19.08 -0.99
C VAL A 241 -8.78 18.35 -0.44
N SER A 242 -7.57 18.70 -0.88
CA SER A 242 -6.33 18.02 -0.50
C SER A 242 -5.59 18.64 0.68
N LEU A 243 -6.17 19.65 1.34
CA LEU A 243 -5.55 20.35 2.47
C LEU A 243 -5.40 19.40 3.66
N THR A 244 -4.17 18.98 3.92
CA THR A 244 -3.82 18.10 5.05
C THR A 244 -2.84 18.82 5.97
N PRO A 245 -3.14 18.97 7.28
CA PRO A 245 -2.21 19.61 8.21
C PRO A 245 -0.83 18.94 8.21
N ARG A 246 0.24 19.73 8.33
CA ARG A 246 1.61 19.20 8.46
C ARG A 246 1.77 18.33 9.70
N TYR A 247 1.12 18.73 10.79
CA TYR A 247 1.05 17.94 12.03
C TYR A 247 -0.20 17.07 12.04
N VAL A 248 -0.02 15.76 12.20
CA VAL A 248 -1.10 14.79 12.37
C VAL A 248 -1.04 14.20 13.78
N ASP A 249 -2.18 14.13 14.46
CA ASP A 249 -2.27 13.55 15.81
C ASP A 249 -2.41 12.03 15.71
N ILE A 250 -1.27 11.36 15.70
CA ILE A 250 -1.18 9.90 15.60
C ILE A 250 -1.47 9.16 16.91
N SER A 251 -1.99 9.82 17.95
CA SER A 251 -2.37 9.13 19.20
C SER A 251 -3.40 8.03 18.96
N GLN A 252 -4.23 8.19 17.92
CA GLN A 252 -5.12 7.16 17.41
C GLN A 252 -4.98 7.06 15.89
N ILE A 253 -5.04 5.83 15.38
CA ILE A 253 -5.05 5.54 13.95
C ILE A 253 -6.33 4.77 13.61
N PHE A 254 -7.11 5.32 12.69
CA PHE A 254 -8.30 4.67 12.13
C PHE A 254 -8.01 4.25 10.69
N CYS A 255 -8.06 2.96 10.42
CA CYS A 255 -7.77 2.38 9.12
C CYS A 255 -9.02 1.72 8.54
N PHE A 256 -9.50 2.20 7.40
CA PHE A 256 -10.61 1.60 6.67
C PHE A 256 -10.05 0.85 5.46
N CYS A 257 -10.64 -0.31 5.17
CA CYS A 257 -10.35 -1.04 3.95
C CYS A 257 -11.64 -1.46 3.25
N ASP A 258 -11.56 -1.52 1.92
CA ASP A 258 -12.64 -1.99 1.08
C ASP A 258 -12.08 -2.74 -0.15
N ALA A 259 -12.92 -3.57 -0.77
CA ALA A 259 -12.64 -4.21 -2.04
C ALA A 259 -13.89 -4.32 -2.92
N SER A 260 -13.78 -3.81 -4.14
CA SER A 260 -14.78 -3.94 -5.18
C SER A 260 -14.39 -4.99 -6.24
N GLY A 261 -15.23 -5.12 -7.27
CA GLY A 261 -14.93 -5.94 -8.44
C GLY A 261 -13.64 -5.52 -9.16
N ASP A 262 -13.34 -4.21 -9.19
CA ASP A 262 -12.27 -3.63 -10.01
C ASP A 262 -11.01 -3.28 -9.23
N SER A 263 -11.12 -3.01 -7.93
CA SER A 263 -9.99 -2.55 -7.10
C SER A 263 -10.18 -2.81 -5.61
N GLN A 264 -9.13 -2.57 -4.84
CA GLN A 264 -9.15 -2.44 -3.39
C GLN A 264 -8.64 -1.08 -2.95
N ALA A 265 -9.00 -0.65 -1.75
CA ALA A 265 -8.49 0.57 -1.16
C ALA A 265 -8.29 0.44 0.35
N VAL A 266 -7.33 1.20 0.85
CA VAL A 266 -7.05 1.36 2.27
C VAL A 266 -6.87 2.86 2.54
N THR A 267 -7.57 3.39 3.52
CA THR A 267 -7.48 4.80 3.95
C THR A 267 -7.17 4.86 5.45
N MET A 268 -6.19 5.67 5.83
CA MET A 268 -5.72 5.85 7.20
C MET A 268 -5.94 7.28 7.66
N TYR A 269 -6.45 7.43 8.88
CA TYR A 269 -6.80 8.71 9.48
C TYR A 269 -6.22 8.84 10.89
N ASP A 270 -5.96 10.08 11.30
CA ASP A 270 -5.46 10.45 12.62
C ASP A 270 -6.60 10.64 13.64
N SER A 271 -6.28 11.04 14.88
CA SER A 271 -7.26 11.31 15.95
C SER A 271 -8.27 12.41 15.62
N ASN A 272 -7.92 13.31 14.71
CA ASN A 272 -8.77 14.41 14.24
C ASN A 272 -9.45 14.08 12.89
N PHE A 273 -9.36 12.83 12.45
CA PHE A 273 -9.90 12.33 11.19
C PHE A 273 -9.29 12.99 9.94
N ASN A 274 -8.09 13.56 10.06
CA ASN A 274 -7.30 13.97 8.91
C ASN A 274 -6.67 12.74 8.25
N ARG A 275 -6.63 12.73 6.92
CA ARG A 275 -6.01 11.65 6.17
C ARG A 275 -4.49 11.65 6.36
N ILE A 276 -3.95 10.57 6.88
CA ILE A 276 -2.50 10.34 7.02
C ILE A 276 -1.96 9.75 5.71
N PHE A 277 -2.66 8.75 5.20
CA PHE A 277 -2.24 7.97 4.06
C PHE A 277 -3.44 7.28 3.43
N ALA A 278 -3.42 7.09 2.12
CA ALA A 278 -4.28 6.13 1.47
C ALA A 278 -3.64 5.46 0.27
N MET A 279 -4.14 4.29 -0.07
CA MET A 279 -3.75 3.57 -1.28
C MET A 279 -4.98 2.96 -1.92
N SER A 280 -4.97 2.90 -3.24
CA SER A 280 -5.92 2.10 -4.01
C SER A 280 -5.12 1.27 -5.00
N HIS A 281 -5.56 0.06 -5.27
CA HIS A 281 -4.91 -0.88 -6.18
C HIS A 281 -5.96 -1.51 -7.08
N LEU A 282 -5.79 -1.35 -8.39
CA LEU A 282 -6.67 -2.02 -9.35
C LEU A 282 -6.26 -3.49 -9.48
N TRP A 283 -7.23 -4.40 -9.44
CA TRP A 283 -6.95 -5.84 -9.58
C TRP A 283 -6.32 -6.15 -10.94
N THR A 284 -5.28 -6.98 -10.94
CA THR A 284 -4.73 -7.57 -12.17
C THR A 284 -5.74 -8.50 -12.84
N SER A 285 -5.52 -8.88 -14.11
CA SER A 285 -6.44 -9.77 -14.84
C SER A 285 -6.73 -11.10 -14.11
N PRO A 286 -5.75 -11.76 -13.46
CA PRO A 286 -6.03 -12.95 -12.63
C PRO A 286 -6.83 -12.62 -11.37
N GLN A 287 -6.50 -11.54 -10.67
CA GLN A 287 -7.16 -11.13 -9.43
C GLN A 287 -8.60 -10.64 -9.68
N ALA A 288 -8.87 -10.05 -10.84
CA ALA A 288 -10.21 -9.60 -11.22
C ALA A 288 -11.23 -10.76 -11.20
N ARG A 289 -10.77 -12.00 -11.45
CA ARG A 289 -11.59 -13.22 -11.44
C ARG A 289 -11.82 -13.81 -10.03
N TRP A 290 -11.13 -13.30 -9.01
CA TRP A 290 -11.37 -13.72 -7.64
C TRP A 290 -12.79 -13.35 -7.21
N SER A 291 -13.36 -14.19 -6.35
CA SER A 291 -14.65 -13.89 -5.73
C SER A 291 -14.53 -12.66 -4.83
N ILE A 292 -15.64 -11.92 -4.67
CA ILE A 292 -15.69 -10.74 -3.81
C ILE A 292 -15.24 -11.05 -2.37
N PRO A 293 -15.69 -12.14 -1.71
CA PRO A 293 -15.22 -12.46 -0.36
C PRO A 293 -13.71 -12.71 -0.25
N LYS A 294 -13.07 -13.20 -1.34
CA LYS A 294 -11.62 -13.35 -1.38
C LYS A 294 -10.94 -11.98 -1.48
N LYS A 295 -11.44 -11.09 -2.34
CA LYS A 295 -10.90 -9.73 -2.50
C LYS A 295 -11.00 -8.91 -1.21
N GLU A 296 -12.16 -8.94 -0.55
CA GLU A 296 -12.36 -8.30 0.77
C GLU A 296 -11.39 -8.84 1.83
N CYS A 297 -11.21 -10.17 1.88
CA CYS A 297 -10.30 -10.83 2.81
C CYS A 297 -8.84 -10.40 2.59
N ILE A 298 -8.41 -10.28 1.32
CA ILE A 298 -7.07 -9.80 0.97
C ILE A 298 -6.91 -8.33 1.35
N SER A 299 -7.88 -7.47 1.03
CA SER A 299 -7.84 -6.03 1.37
C SER A 299 -7.70 -5.80 2.89
N LEU A 300 -8.43 -6.56 3.70
CA LEU A 300 -8.27 -6.54 5.17
C LEU A 300 -6.88 -7.01 5.63
N CYS A 301 -6.30 -8.03 4.98
CA CYS A 301 -4.94 -8.48 5.33
C CYS A 301 -3.87 -7.45 4.93
N ASP A 302 -4.05 -6.81 3.77
CA ASP A 302 -3.15 -5.78 3.25
C ASP A 302 -3.18 -4.55 4.15
N SER A 303 -4.36 -4.12 4.63
CA SER A 303 -4.49 -2.99 5.55
C SER A 303 -3.80 -3.23 6.89
N VAL A 304 -3.96 -4.43 7.47
CA VAL A 304 -3.24 -4.84 8.69
C VAL A 304 -1.73 -4.79 8.50
N GLN A 305 -1.22 -5.34 7.40
CA GLN A 305 0.21 -5.32 7.11
C GLN A 305 0.72 -3.87 6.98
N LEU A 306 0.02 -3.05 6.20
CA LEU A 306 0.39 -1.66 5.94
C LEU A 306 0.48 -0.83 7.24
N VAL A 307 -0.56 -0.88 8.07
CA VAL A 307 -0.58 -0.13 9.35
C VAL A 307 0.51 -0.65 10.29
N THR A 308 0.74 -1.96 10.33
CA THR A 308 1.83 -2.53 11.15
C THR A 308 3.19 -2.01 10.70
N GLU A 309 3.46 -2.00 9.40
CA GLU A 309 4.69 -1.42 8.86
C GLU A 309 4.83 0.08 9.17
N TYR A 310 3.73 0.84 9.10
CA TYR A 310 3.72 2.26 9.46
C TYR A 310 4.08 2.48 10.94
N VAL A 311 3.39 1.81 11.86
CA VAL A 311 3.62 1.93 13.32
C VAL A 311 5.05 1.53 13.70
N LEU A 312 5.58 0.44 13.13
CA LEU A 312 6.95 0.00 13.42
C LEU A 312 8.01 0.98 12.90
N LYS A 313 7.70 1.79 11.90
CA LYS A 313 8.60 2.83 11.41
C LYS A 313 8.50 4.09 12.24
N LEU A 314 7.30 4.47 12.68
CA LEU A 314 7.14 5.54 13.69
C LEU A 314 7.96 5.23 14.95
N ALA A 315 7.95 3.97 15.41
CA ALA A 315 8.74 3.50 16.55
C ALA A 315 10.26 3.70 16.37
N ARG A 316 10.75 3.70 15.13
CA ARG A 316 12.18 3.86 14.81
C ARG A 316 12.57 5.31 14.54
N LEU A 317 11.67 6.05 13.92
CA LEU A 317 11.94 7.39 13.41
C LEU A 317 11.63 8.47 14.43
N SER A 318 10.71 8.23 15.37
CA SER A 318 10.19 9.28 16.23
C SER A 318 10.63 9.14 17.68
N LYS A 319 10.79 10.29 18.34
CA LYS A 319 10.63 10.42 19.80
C LYS A 319 9.14 10.52 20.19
N SER A 320 8.22 10.61 19.23
CA SER A 320 6.79 10.78 19.50
C SER A 320 6.22 9.52 20.13
N GLU A 321 5.23 9.71 20.99
CA GLU A 321 4.45 8.60 21.53
C GLU A 321 3.93 7.74 20.37
N LEU A 322 4.10 6.43 20.50
CA LEU A 322 3.44 5.48 19.61
C LEU A 322 1.92 5.70 19.69
N PRO A 323 1.16 5.34 18.64
CA PRO A 323 -0.28 5.34 18.74
C PRO A 323 -0.72 4.55 19.97
N LYS A 324 -1.64 5.12 20.74
CA LYS A 324 -2.31 4.46 21.88
C LYS A 324 -3.41 3.54 21.38
N LYS A 325 -4.07 3.92 20.29
CA LYS A 325 -5.15 3.14 19.68
C LYS A 325 -4.94 2.95 18.18
N VAL A 326 -5.15 1.73 17.70
CA VAL A 326 -5.25 1.41 16.27
C VAL A 326 -6.55 0.64 16.03
N VAL A 327 -7.39 1.10 15.11
CA VAL A 327 -8.64 0.44 14.76
C VAL A 327 -8.69 0.16 13.26
N PHE A 328 -8.99 -1.09 12.92
CA PHE A 328 -9.23 -1.52 11.54
C PHE A 328 -10.72 -1.66 11.30
N PHE A 329 -11.21 -1.13 10.18
CA PHE A 329 -12.60 -1.21 9.77
C PHE A 329 -12.72 -1.92 8.42
N SER A 330 -13.64 -2.87 8.36
CA SER A 330 -14.04 -3.55 7.12
C SER A 330 -15.56 -3.75 7.13
N ASP A 331 -16.20 -3.61 5.98
CA ASP A 331 -17.63 -3.92 5.80
C ASP A 331 -17.90 -5.41 5.53
N SER A 332 -16.85 -6.22 5.48
CA SER A 332 -16.93 -7.67 5.29
C SER A 332 -16.87 -8.40 6.64
N GLU A 333 -18.03 -8.63 7.26
CA GLU A 333 -18.14 -9.46 8.48
C GLU A 333 -17.52 -10.86 8.28
N VAL A 334 -17.60 -11.40 7.06
CA VAL A 334 -17.01 -12.69 6.70
C VAL A 334 -15.48 -12.64 6.81
N SER A 335 -14.86 -11.56 6.35
CA SER A 335 -13.41 -11.36 6.45
C SER A 335 -12.96 -11.19 7.91
N ILE A 336 -13.71 -10.41 8.69
CA ILE A 336 -13.47 -10.24 10.14
C ILE A 336 -13.59 -11.58 10.86
N TYR A 337 -14.63 -12.37 10.57
CA TYR A 337 -14.81 -13.71 11.12
C TYR A 337 -13.64 -14.64 10.79
N ARG A 338 -13.17 -14.64 9.54
CA ARG A 338 -12.03 -15.45 9.10
C ARG A 338 -10.75 -15.06 9.82
N LEU A 339 -10.49 -13.75 9.94
CA LEU A 339 -9.32 -13.22 10.65
C LEU A 339 -9.37 -13.58 12.15
N ARG A 340 -10.52 -13.39 12.79
CA ARG A 340 -10.74 -13.79 14.19
C ARG A 340 -10.51 -15.28 14.43
N ARG A 341 -10.91 -16.14 13.49
CA ARG A 341 -10.64 -17.58 13.62
C ARG A 341 -9.17 -17.92 13.40
N SER A 342 -8.53 -17.23 12.45
CA SER A 342 -7.09 -17.37 12.20
C SER A 342 -6.26 -16.97 13.43
N THR A 343 -6.62 -15.88 14.12
CA THR A 343 -5.95 -15.47 15.37
C THR A 343 -6.14 -16.50 16.50
N LEU A 344 -7.25 -17.24 16.50
CA LEU A 344 -7.51 -18.35 17.43
C LEU A 344 -6.90 -19.69 16.98
N GLY A 345 -6.20 -19.74 15.84
CA GLY A 345 -5.65 -20.97 15.28
C GLY A 345 -6.72 -21.97 14.81
N LEU A 346 -7.96 -21.54 14.65
CA LEU A 346 -9.07 -22.42 14.29
C LEU A 346 -9.07 -22.71 12.78
N LYS A 347 -9.33 -23.96 12.41
CA LYS A 347 -9.46 -24.36 11.00
C LYS A 347 -10.59 -23.56 10.33
N LEU A 348 -10.30 -23.11 9.11
CA LEU A 348 -11.23 -22.46 8.20
C LEU A 348 -11.60 -23.45 7.10
N LYS A 349 -12.90 -23.67 6.89
CA LYS A 349 -13.41 -24.50 5.79
C LYS A 349 -13.64 -23.61 4.57
N LEU A 350 -13.39 -24.12 3.37
CA LEU A 350 -13.73 -23.48 2.09
C LEU A 350 -13.05 -22.11 1.87
N ILE A 351 -11.73 -22.04 2.07
CA ILE A 351 -10.91 -20.89 1.68
C ILE A 351 -9.66 -21.34 0.93
N THR A 352 -9.11 -20.47 0.09
CA THR A 352 -7.92 -20.81 -0.70
C THR A 352 -6.65 -20.82 0.15
N PRO A 353 -5.60 -21.58 -0.22
CA PRO A 353 -4.31 -21.55 0.46
C PRO A 353 -3.70 -20.15 0.57
N LEU A 354 -3.92 -19.29 -0.44
CA LEU A 354 -3.52 -17.89 -0.41
C LEU A 354 -4.18 -17.13 0.74
N GLU A 355 -5.51 -17.22 0.88
CA GLU A 355 -6.24 -16.58 1.98
C GLU A 355 -5.76 -17.09 3.35
N VAL A 356 -5.52 -18.40 3.50
CA VAL A 356 -4.97 -18.96 4.75
C VAL A 356 -3.63 -18.33 5.11
N ARG A 357 -2.70 -18.22 4.15
CA ARG A 357 -1.37 -17.63 4.39
C ARG A 357 -1.47 -16.14 4.74
N ARG A 358 -2.28 -15.37 4.00
CA ARG A 358 -2.47 -13.93 4.25
C ARG A 358 -3.13 -13.69 5.61
N LEU A 359 -4.17 -14.45 5.97
CA LEU A 359 -4.80 -14.38 7.29
C LEU A 359 -3.84 -14.74 8.42
N LYS A 360 -3.00 -15.77 8.24
CA LYS A 360 -1.97 -16.15 9.22
C LYS A 360 -0.94 -15.03 9.41
N SER A 361 -0.49 -14.41 8.31
CA SER A 361 0.42 -13.27 8.35
C SER A 361 -0.22 -12.09 9.08
N ALA A 362 -1.43 -11.69 8.68
CA ALA A 362 -2.18 -10.60 9.32
C ALA A 362 -2.43 -10.88 10.81
N SER A 363 -2.72 -12.13 11.18
CA SER A 363 -2.87 -12.53 12.60
C SER A 363 -1.57 -12.31 13.39
N GLN A 364 -0.41 -12.63 12.80
CA GLN A 364 0.89 -12.42 13.44
C GLN A 364 1.22 -10.92 13.58
N GLU A 365 0.91 -10.12 12.55
CA GLU A 365 1.10 -8.67 12.58
C GLU A 365 0.18 -8.00 13.62
N LEU A 366 -1.10 -8.41 13.72
CA LEU A 366 -2.00 -7.94 14.77
C LEU A 366 -1.48 -8.27 16.18
N SER A 367 -0.98 -9.49 16.40
CA SER A 367 -0.36 -9.86 17.67
C SER A 367 0.92 -9.06 17.96
N HIS A 368 1.63 -8.60 16.93
CA HIS A 368 2.79 -7.74 17.09
C HIS A 368 2.39 -6.30 17.44
N LEU A 369 1.38 -5.75 16.76
CA LEU A 369 0.79 -4.46 17.08
C LEU A 369 0.24 -4.42 18.51
N ALA A 370 -0.48 -5.46 18.95
CA ALA A 370 -1.03 -5.55 20.30
C ALA A 370 0.02 -5.65 21.43
N LYS A 371 1.31 -5.80 21.08
CA LYS A 371 2.44 -5.70 22.02
C LYS A 371 3.08 -4.32 22.05
N THR A 372 2.78 -3.51 21.04
CA THR A 372 3.43 -2.22 20.75
C THR A 372 2.50 -1.05 21.03
N VAL A 373 1.20 -1.26 20.86
CA VAL A 373 0.10 -0.29 20.97
C VAL A 373 -0.82 -0.75 22.11
N GLU A 374 -1.35 0.19 22.90
CA GLU A 374 -2.20 -0.13 24.06
C GLU A 374 -3.50 -0.83 23.65
N THR A 375 -4.15 -0.35 22.58
CA THR A 375 -5.42 -0.87 22.08
C THR A 375 -5.37 -1.14 20.58
N VAL A 376 -5.68 -2.37 20.17
CA VAL A 376 -5.85 -2.76 18.76
C VAL A 376 -7.22 -3.38 18.59
N GLU A 377 -8.02 -2.87 17.65
CA GLU A 377 -9.38 -3.34 17.40
C GLU A 377 -9.58 -3.62 15.91
N VAL A 378 -10.37 -4.65 15.60
CA VAL A 378 -10.88 -4.91 14.26
C VAL A 378 -12.40 -4.89 14.33
N CYS A 379 -13.03 -3.98 13.60
CA CYS A 379 -14.44 -3.65 13.69
C CYS A 379 -15.11 -3.78 12.33
N HIS A 380 -16.38 -4.16 12.34
CA HIS A 380 -17.24 -4.03 11.18
C HIS A 380 -17.69 -2.57 11.03
N VAL A 381 -17.76 -2.08 9.79
CA VAL A 381 -18.39 -0.79 9.44
C VAL A 381 -19.42 -1.02 8.35
N PRO A 382 -20.63 -0.44 8.40
CA PRO A 382 -21.57 -0.59 7.30
C PRO A 382 -20.99 -0.06 5.97
N GLY A 383 -21.07 -0.84 4.90
CA GLY A 383 -20.49 -0.47 3.60
C GLY A 383 -21.02 0.87 3.04
N SER A 384 -22.24 1.27 3.39
CA SER A 384 -22.82 2.56 2.97
C SER A 384 -22.12 3.79 3.56
N VAL A 385 -21.32 3.62 4.61
CA VAL A 385 -20.57 4.70 5.28
C VAL A 385 -19.07 4.45 5.28
N ASN A 386 -18.58 3.37 4.64
CA ASN A 386 -17.16 3.03 4.63
C ASN A 386 -16.37 4.05 3.77
N PRO A 387 -15.47 4.87 4.35
CA PRO A 387 -14.69 5.86 3.59
C PRO A 387 -13.79 5.25 2.50
N ALA A 388 -13.38 3.99 2.65
CA ALA A 388 -12.55 3.32 1.65
C ALA A 388 -13.31 2.95 0.36
N ASP A 389 -14.65 2.86 0.41
CA ASP A 389 -15.50 2.44 -0.73
C ASP A 389 -15.38 3.39 -1.93
N VAL A 390 -15.23 4.69 -1.67
CA VAL A 390 -15.12 5.70 -2.72
C VAL A 390 -13.91 5.43 -3.63
N ALA A 391 -12.79 5.01 -3.04
CA ALA A 391 -11.55 4.72 -3.73
C ALA A 391 -11.51 3.34 -4.41
N THR A 392 -12.55 2.50 -4.21
CA THR A 392 -12.72 1.23 -4.93
C THR A 392 -13.73 1.29 -6.07
N ARG A 393 -14.61 2.29 -6.10
CA ARG A 393 -15.74 2.43 -7.05
C ARG A 393 -15.59 3.59 -8.05
N CYS A 394 -14.36 3.91 -8.43
CA CYS A 394 -14.00 5.09 -9.23
C CYS A 394 -14.51 5.08 -10.69
N ASN A 395 -15.26 4.07 -11.10
CA ASN A 395 -15.87 3.91 -12.43
C ASN A 395 -17.35 4.35 -12.53
N GLN A 396 -17.99 4.68 -11.42
CA GLN A 396 -19.46 4.72 -11.33
C GLN A 396 -20.09 6.12 -11.49
N GLY A 397 -19.59 6.94 -12.43
CA GLY A 397 -20.25 8.19 -12.82
C GLY A 397 -19.39 9.45 -12.61
N PRO A 398 -19.89 10.49 -11.93
CA PRO A 398 -19.13 11.73 -11.68
C PRO A 398 -17.86 11.46 -10.88
N LEU A 399 -16.95 12.43 -10.83
CA LEU A 399 -15.74 12.27 -10.03
C LEU A 399 -16.07 11.96 -8.56
N PRO A 400 -15.31 11.06 -7.94
CA PRO A 400 -15.52 10.71 -6.54
C PRO A 400 -15.30 11.92 -5.64
N LYS A 401 -16.10 12.03 -4.59
CA LYS A 401 -15.88 13.02 -3.53
C LYS A 401 -15.03 12.41 -2.43
N ILE A 402 -13.94 13.08 -2.07
CA ILE A 402 -13.08 12.64 -0.99
C ILE A 402 -13.88 12.68 0.33
N PRO A 403 -13.84 11.62 1.16
CA PRO A 403 -14.52 11.60 2.44
C PRO A 403 -14.05 12.74 3.35
N THR A 404 -14.99 13.50 3.92
CA THR A 404 -14.68 14.56 4.89
C THR A 404 -14.42 13.99 6.29
N PRO A 405 -13.74 14.73 7.19
CA PRO A 405 -13.57 14.33 8.59
C PRO A 405 -14.88 13.95 9.29
N GLU A 406 -15.98 14.66 9.01
CA GLU A 406 -17.30 14.37 9.59
C GLU A 406 -17.88 13.04 9.10
N GLN A 407 -17.65 12.70 7.83
CA GLN A 407 -18.08 11.41 7.27
C GLN A 407 -17.26 10.26 7.87
N VAL A 408 -15.96 10.45 8.06
CA VAL A 408 -15.09 9.48 8.74
C VAL A 408 -15.55 9.28 10.18
N HIS A 409 -15.82 10.36 10.91
CA HIS A 409 -16.34 10.30 12.26
C HIS A 409 -17.67 9.53 12.33
N SER A 410 -18.61 9.84 11.44
CA SER A 410 -19.91 9.15 11.34
C SER A 410 -19.76 7.66 11.06
N ALA A 411 -18.75 7.25 10.27
CA ALA A 411 -18.46 5.85 10.00
C ALA A 411 -17.97 5.10 11.25
N ILE A 412 -17.17 5.76 12.10
CA ILE A 412 -16.69 5.21 13.38
C ILE A 412 -17.86 5.02 14.35
N ASP A 413 -18.76 6.01 14.44
CA ASP A 413 -19.95 5.91 15.28
C ASP A 413 -20.87 4.78 14.83
N ALA A 414 -21.12 4.65 13.52
CA ALA A 414 -21.91 3.57 12.96
C ALA A 414 -21.26 2.18 13.20
N ALA A 415 -19.93 2.09 13.17
CA ALA A 415 -19.22 0.86 13.50
C ALA A 415 -19.42 0.48 14.99
N ALA A 416 -19.38 1.46 15.90
CA ALA A 416 -19.61 1.24 17.32
C ALA A 416 -21.03 0.73 17.61
N GLU A 417 -22.04 1.22 16.87
CA GLU A 417 -23.43 0.76 16.98
C GLU A 417 -23.64 -0.67 16.45
N SER A 418 -22.85 -1.09 15.45
CA SER A 418 -22.99 -2.42 14.84
C SER A 418 -22.59 -3.58 15.78
N GLY A 419 -21.75 -3.32 16.79
CA GLY A 419 -21.36 -4.29 17.82
C GLY A 419 -20.50 -5.48 17.35
N SER A 420 -20.15 -5.55 16.07
CA SER A 420 -19.32 -6.63 15.51
C SER A 420 -17.84 -6.21 15.52
N SER A 421 -17.14 -6.50 16.62
CA SER A 421 -15.72 -6.22 16.78
C SER A 421 -14.96 -7.36 17.48
N PHE A 422 -13.64 -7.39 17.31
CA PHE A 422 -12.76 -8.19 18.16
C PHE A 422 -11.42 -7.49 18.43
N THR A 423 -10.90 -7.72 19.63
CA THR A 423 -9.57 -7.28 20.05
C THR A 423 -8.61 -8.46 19.92
N PRO A 424 -7.53 -8.38 19.12
CA PRO A 424 -6.52 -9.42 19.04
C PRO A 424 -5.77 -9.52 20.38
N SER A 425 -5.40 -10.74 20.77
CA SER A 425 -4.58 -10.96 21.97
C SER A 425 -3.10 -10.68 21.68
N SER A 426 -2.40 -10.13 22.68
CA SER A 426 -0.93 -10.05 22.69
C SER A 426 -0.26 -11.42 22.88
N ALA A 427 -1.02 -12.43 23.32
CA ALA A 427 -0.55 -13.81 23.40
C ALA A 427 -0.38 -14.38 21.97
N PRO A 428 0.70 -15.15 21.71
CA PRO A 428 0.85 -15.82 20.42
C PRO A 428 -0.34 -16.75 20.17
N PRO A 429 -0.76 -16.95 18.90
CA PRO A 429 -1.83 -17.88 18.57
C PRO A 429 -1.50 -19.24 19.20
N VAL A 430 -2.41 -19.74 20.03
CA VAL A 430 -2.27 -21.05 20.68
C VAL A 430 -2.05 -22.07 19.57
N ARG A 431 -0.90 -22.76 19.56
CA ARG A 431 -0.63 -23.82 18.59
C ARG A 431 -1.75 -24.87 18.73
N PRO A 432 -2.62 -25.06 17.73
CA PRO A 432 -3.55 -26.16 17.76
C PRO A 432 -2.78 -27.37 17.22
N TYR A 433 -2.31 -28.23 18.12
CA TYR A 433 -1.81 -29.60 17.90
C TYR A 433 -0.84 -29.84 16.73
N ASP A 434 0.27 -30.52 17.03
CA ASP A 434 1.27 -30.96 16.07
C ASP A 434 0.66 -31.44 14.74
N PHE A 435 1.18 -30.87 13.65
CA PHE A 435 0.93 -31.36 12.31
C PHE A 435 1.33 -32.83 12.27
N VAL A 436 0.34 -33.72 12.20
CA VAL A 436 0.60 -35.10 11.77
C VAL A 436 1.08 -35.02 10.33
N ASP A 437 2.29 -35.54 10.15
CA ASP A 437 3.04 -35.68 8.91
C ASP A 437 2.12 -36.11 7.75
N SER A 438 2.25 -35.44 6.61
CA SER A 438 1.35 -35.52 5.44
C SER A 438 1.48 -36.81 4.63
N LYS A 439 1.73 -37.96 5.27
CA LYS A 439 1.88 -39.26 4.57
C LYS A 439 0.61 -40.09 4.41
N ASP A 440 -0.52 -39.69 4.96
CA ASP A 440 -1.77 -40.48 4.91
C ASP A 440 -2.99 -39.75 4.31
N VAL A 441 -2.80 -38.95 3.25
CA VAL A 441 -3.93 -38.60 2.37
C VAL A 441 -4.00 -39.62 1.24
N LYS A 442 -4.78 -40.69 1.46
CA LYS A 442 -5.29 -41.50 0.36
C LYS A 442 -6.07 -40.59 -0.58
N LEU A 443 -5.56 -40.43 -1.79
CA LEU A 443 -6.29 -39.89 -2.93
C LEU A 443 -7.65 -40.58 -3.01
N CYS A 444 -8.72 -39.84 -2.74
CA CYS A 444 -10.06 -40.30 -3.09
C CYS A 444 -10.10 -40.48 -4.61
N THR A 445 -10.52 -41.67 -5.02
CA THR A 445 -10.68 -42.12 -6.39
C THR A 445 -11.53 -41.16 -7.24
N PRO A 446 -11.33 -41.11 -8.58
CA PRO A 446 -12.14 -40.29 -9.46
C PRO A 446 -13.61 -40.71 -9.39
N ILE A 447 -14.50 -39.73 -9.28
CA ILE A 447 -15.92 -39.93 -9.54
C ILE A 447 -16.04 -40.07 -11.06
N ASP A 448 -16.44 -41.25 -11.53
CA ASP A 448 -16.87 -41.48 -12.90
C ASP A 448 -18.10 -40.59 -13.17
N VAL A 449 -17.89 -39.53 -13.97
CA VAL A 449 -18.98 -38.79 -14.59
C VAL A 449 -19.16 -39.37 -15.98
N ASP A 450 -20.20 -40.18 -16.15
CA ASP A 450 -20.64 -40.76 -17.42
C ASP A 450 -21.15 -39.62 -18.33
N VAL A 451 -20.24 -39.02 -19.11
CA VAL A 451 -20.57 -38.01 -20.12
C VAL A 451 -20.97 -38.73 -21.41
N ARG A 452 -22.28 -38.98 -21.58
CA ARG A 452 -22.83 -39.36 -22.88
C ARG A 452 -22.82 -38.15 -23.81
N TYR A 453 -21.88 -38.15 -24.76
CA TYR A 453 -21.87 -37.22 -25.89
C TYR A 453 -23.06 -37.51 -26.82
N ALA A 454 -23.99 -36.56 -26.93
CA ALA A 454 -24.94 -36.53 -28.03
C ALA A 454 -24.22 -35.99 -29.28
N ALA A 455 -24.13 -36.82 -30.33
CA ALA A 455 -23.61 -36.40 -31.62
C ALA A 455 -24.58 -35.43 -32.32
N PRO A 456 -24.09 -34.43 -33.07
CA PRO A 456 -24.94 -33.55 -33.87
C PRO A 456 -25.53 -34.31 -35.07
N ALA A 457 -26.81 -34.08 -35.34
CA ALA A 457 -27.51 -34.62 -36.51
C ALA A 457 -26.96 -34.02 -37.82
N PRO A 458 -26.91 -34.79 -38.93
CA PRO A 458 -26.46 -34.29 -40.21
C PRO A 458 -27.45 -33.30 -40.81
N GLN A 459 -26.91 -32.27 -41.47
CA GLN A 459 -27.66 -31.35 -42.31
C GLN A 459 -28.01 -32.04 -43.63
N ASP A 460 -29.30 -32.07 -43.95
CA ASP A 460 -29.83 -32.14 -45.32
C ASP A 460 -30.55 -30.82 -45.63
#